data_AF-A0A520Z2U3-F1
#
_entry.id   AF-A0A520Z2U3-F1
#
_cell.length_a   1.000
_cell.length_b   1.000
_cell.length_c   1.000
_cell.angle_alpha   90.00
_cell.angle_beta   90.00
_cell.angle_gamma   90.00
#
_symmetry.space_group_name_H-M   'P 1'
#
loop_
_entity.id
_entity.type
_entity.pdbx_description
1 polymer ?
#
loop_
_entity_poly.entity_id
_entity_poly.type
_entity_poly.pdbx_seq_one_letter_code
_entity_poly.pdbx_strand_id
1 'polypeptide(L)'
;MEAPPNETFRDSIGTIDEEGKRSWIYPKKPSGRFYEKRKIVSYFLLAFLFAAPFIKVNGNQFLMFNVLERRFNIFGFPFWPQDFHLFVISMLIGVIFVTFFTVG
;
A
#
# COMPACT_ATOMS: atom_id res chain seq x y z
N MET A 1 -19.66 -17.32 45.60
CA MET A 1 -19.46 -15.86 45.64
C MET A 1 -20.45 -15.29 44.65
N GLU A 2 -21.52 -14.68 45.15
CA GLU A 2 -22.50 -13.99 44.33
C GLU A 2 -21.92 -12.64 43.91
N ALA A 3 -22.02 -12.28 42.63
CA ALA A 3 -21.57 -10.99 42.13
C ALA A 3 -22.44 -9.86 42.74
N PRO A 4 -21.88 -8.69 43.06
CA PRO A 4 -22.64 -7.58 43.61
C PRO A 4 -23.75 -7.13 42.62
N PRO A 5 -24.90 -6.63 43.10
CA PRO A 5 -26.13 -6.45 42.30
C PRO A 5 -26.06 -5.44 41.15
N ASN A 6 -24.91 -4.79 40.92
CA ASN A 6 -24.69 -3.79 39.88
C ASN A 6 -23.53 -4.14 38.92
N GLU A 7 -23.02 -5.37 38.93
CA GLU A 7 -22.02 -5.81 37.96
C GLU A 7 -22.68 -6.37 36.69
N THR A 8 -22.85 -5.52 35.68
CA THR A 8 -23.29 -5.92 34.34
C THR A 8 -22.09 -6.19 33.44
N PHE A 9 -21.40 -7.31 33.64
CA PHE A 9 -20.23 -7.67 32.83
C PHE A 9 -20.54 -8.84 31.89
N ARG A 10 -20.68 -8.54 30.59
CA ARG A 10 -20.95 -9.50 29.51
C ARG A 10 -22.35 -10.15 29.54
N ASP A 11 -23.32 -9.48 30.17
CA ASP A 11 -24.71 -9.95 30.25
C ASP A 11 -25.53 -9.76 28.97
N SER A 12 -24.98 -9.06 27.95
CA SER A 12 -25.63 -8.88 26.66
C SER A 12 -24.69 -9.17 25.49
N ILE A 13 -25.27 -9.71 24.42
CA ILE A 13 -24.57 -9.90 23.15
C ILE A 13 -24.56 -8.56 22.42
N GLY A 14 -23.39 -8.03 22.04
CA GLY A 14 -23.25 -6.71 21.41
C GLY A 14 -23.95 -6.51 20.04
N THR A 15 -24.70 -7.51 19.57
CA THR A 15 -25.52 -7.49 18.34
C THR A 15 -27.03 -7.54 18.63
N ILE A 16 -27.43 -7.40 19.90
CA ILE A 16 -28.82 -7.43 20.35
C ILE A 16 -29.12 -6.11 21.09
N ASP A 17 -30.26 -5.50 20.80
CA ASP A 17 -30.73 -4.29 21.50
C ASP A 17 -31.40 -4.63 22.85
N GLU A 18 -31.76 -3.62 23.64
CA GLU A 18 -32.37 -3.83 24.97
C GLU A 18 -33.73 -4.55 24.90
N GLU A 19 -34.36 -4.62 23.72
CA GLU A 19 -35.64 -5.28 23.47
C GLU A 19 -35.47 -6.72 22.95
N GLY A 20 -34.24 -7.21 22.79
CA GLY A 20 -33.95 -8.56 22.29
C GLY A 20 -33.96 -8.69 20.76
N LYS A 21 -34.05 -7.58 20.02
CA LYS A 21 -34.02 -7.58 18.54
C LYS A 21 -32.60 -7.40 18.03
N ARG A 22 -32.40 -7.74 16.75
CA ARG A 22 -31.08 -7.69 16.09
C ARG A 22 -30.64 -6.24 15.83
N SER A 23 -29.51 -5.87 16.42
CA SER A 23 -28.78 -4.64 16.09
C SER A 23 -27.82 -4.89 14.92
N TRP A 24 -28.05 -4.20 13.81
CA TRP A 24 -27.21 -4.29 12.62
C TRP A 24 -26.02 -3.32 12.73
N ILE A 25 -24.81 -3.86 12.65
CA ILE A 25 -23.57 -3.07 12.70
C ILE A 25 -23.17 -2.69 11.28
N TYR A 26 -23.03 -1.40 11.02
CA TYR A 26 -22.57 -0.87 9.74
C TYR A 26 -21.15 -0.30 9.86
N PRO A 27 -20.26 -0.58 8.91
CA PRO A 27 -18.92 -0.03 8.93
C PRO A 27 -18.96 1.50 8.73
N LYS A 28 -18.29 2.23 9.62
CA LYS A 28 -18.16 3.68 9.52
C LYS A 28 -17.22 4.04 8.38
N LYS A 29 -17.64 4.93 7.48
CA LYS A 29 -16.76 5.47 6.44
C LYS A 29 -15.63 6.28 7.10
N PRO A 30 -14.36 5.93 6.88
CA PRO A 30 -13.25 6.72 7.41
C PRO A 30 -13.23 8.12 6.79
N SER A 31 -12.91 9.13 7.60
CA SER A 31 -12.90 10.55 7.23
C SER A 31 -11.71 11.27 7.88
N GLY A 32 -11.24 12.35 7.27
CA GLY A 32 -10.20 13.22 7.82
C GLY A 32 -8.98 13.39 6.90
N ARG A 33 -8.11 14.33 7.26
CA ARG A 33 -6.99 14.79 6.42
C ARG A 33 -6.03 13.67 6.03
N PHE A 34 -5.70 12.76 6.95
CA PHE A 34 -4.81 11.62 6.65
C PHE A 34 -5.44 10.59 5.73
N TYR A 35 -6.76 10.36 5.85
CA TYR A 35 -7.49 9.47 4.95
C TYR A 35 -7.56 10.03 3.54
N GLU A 36 -7.81 11.33 3.39
CA GLU A 36 -7.80 12.01 2.09
C GLU A 36 -6.43 11.97 1.42
N LYS A 37 -5.35 12.28 2.16
CA LYS A 37 -3.97 12.17 1.65
C LYS A 37 -3.66 10.75 1.16
N ARG A 38 -4.00 9.72 1.94
CA ARG A 38 -3.82 8.31 1.53
C ARG A 38 -4.56 8.00 0.24
N LYS A 39 -5.80 8.49 0.11
CA LYS A 39 -6.62 8.28 -1.08
C LYS A 39 -6.01 8.93 -2.32
N ILE A 40 -5.50 10.16 -2.19
CA ILE A 40 -4.81 10.87 -3.27
C ILE A 40 -3.57 10.10 -3.70
N VAL A 41 -2.72 9.68 -2.75
CA VAL A 41 -1.53 8.87 -3.04
C VAL A 41 -1.90 7.58 -3.74
N SER A 42 -2.97 6.90 -3.30
CA SER A 42 -3.45 5.67 -3.95
C SER A 42 -3.86 5.91 -5.41
N TYR A 43 -4.66 6.95 -5.69
CA TYR A 43 -5.05 7.26 -7.06
C TYR A 43 -3.86 7.68 -7.93
N PHE A 44 -2.92 8.44 -7.37
CA PHE A 44 -1.69 8.79 -8.05
C PHE A 44 -0.88 7.55 -8.43
N LEU A 45 -0.66 6.62 -7.49
CA LEU A 45 0.08 5.38 -7.76
C LEU A 45 -0.61 4.49 -8.79
N LEU A 46 -1.94 4.42 -8.78
CA LEU A 46 -2.70 3.69 -9.79
C LEU A 46 -2.58 4.35 -11.17
N ALA A 47 -2.77 5.67 -11.24
CA ALA A 47 -2.61 6.41 -12.49
C ALA A 47 -1.19 6.24 -13.06
N PHE A 48 -0.17 6.32 -12.21
CA PHE A 48 1.21 6.06 -12.58
C PHE A 48 1.41 4.64 -13.10
N LEU A 49 0.93 3.61 -12.38
CA LEU A 49 1.07 2.21 -12.77
C LEU A 49 0.50 1.95 -14.16
N PHE A 50 -0.71 2.44 -14.43
CA PHE A 50 -1.37 2.23 -15.71
C PHE A 50 -0.81 3.11 -16.82
N ALA A 51 -0.37 4.34 -16.54
CA ALA A 51 0.19 5.24 -17.56
C ALA A 51 1.65 4.89 -17.91
N ALA A 52 2.43 4.34 -16.98
CA ALA A 52 3.85 4.09 -17.13
C ALA A 52 4.26 3.28 -18.39
N PRO A 53 3.57 2.20 -18.81
CA PRO A 53 3.96 1.48 -20.03
C PRO A 53 3.61 2.23 -21.33
N PHE A 54 2.72 3.22 -21.29
CA PHE A 54 2.28 3.95 -22.48
C PHE A 54 3.03 5.26 -22.70
N ILE A 55 3.49 5.89 -21.62
CA ILE A 55 4.33 7.09 -21.70
C ILE A 55 5.68 6.70 -22.33
N LYS A 56 6.11 7.46 -23.36
CA LYS A 56 7.41 7.28 -24.01
C LYS A 56 8.30 8.48 -23.74
N VAL A 57 9.55 8.23 -23.39
CA VAL A 57 10.61 9.22 -23.18
C VAL A 57 11.76 8.88 -24.11
N ASN A 58 12.20 9.83 -24.94
CA ASN A 58 13.29 9.61 -25.90
C ASN A 58 13.09 8.39 -26.82
N GLY A 59 11.84 8.08 -27.16
CA GLY A 59 11.47 6.91 -27.99
C GLY A 59 11.30 5.60 -27.23
N ASN A 60 11.72 5.51 -25.97
CA ASN A 60 11.59 4.32 -25.14
C ASN A 60 10.36 4.40 -24.23
N GLN A 61 9.72 3.27 -23.95
CA GLN A 61 8.67 3.20 -22.92
C GLN A 61 9.22 3.56 -21.55
N PHE A 62 8.45 4.32 -20.78
CA PHE A 62 8.87 4.82 -19.47
C PHE A 62 9.12 3.67 -18.48
N LEU A 63 8.24 2.67 -18.43
CA LEU A 63 8.53 1.37 -17.83
C LEU A 63 8.22 0.24 -18.82
N MET A 64 9.20 -0.61 -19.10
CA MET A 64 9.06 -1.80 -19.94
C MET A 64 9.75 -2.99 -19.28
N PHE A 65 9.03 -4.11 -19.13
CA PHE A 65 9.53 -5.34 -18.54
C PHE A 65 9.26 -6.53 -19.47
N ASN A 66 9.95 -6.58 -20.61
CA ASN A 66 9.83 -7.70 -21.54
C ASN A 66 10.91 -8.74 -21.24
N VAL A 67 10.56 -9.74 -20.44
CA VAL A 67 11.47 -10.83 -20.03
C VAL A 67 11.82 -11.73 -21.21
N LEU A 68 10.88 -11.95 -22.15
CA LEU A 68 11.08 -12.82 -23.31
C LEU A 68 12.19 -12.29 -24.22
N GLU A 69 12.16 -10.99 -24.50
CA GLU A 69 13.16 -10.32 -25.33
C GLU A 69 14.34 -9.76 -24.55
N ARG A 70 14.32 -9.90 -23.21
CA ARG A 70 15.28 -9.26 -22.28
C ARG A 70 15.41 -7.75 -22.52
N ARG A 71 14.30 -7.10 -22.86
CA ARG A 71 14.22 -5.65 -23.04
C ARG A 71 13.59 -5.04 -21.80
N PHE A 72 14.42 -4.33 -21.04
CA PHE A 72 14.00 -3.63 -19.84
C PHE A 72 14.22 -2.14 -20.05
N ASN A 73 13.19 -1.33 -19.83
CA ASN A 73 13.34 0.12 -19.76
C ASN A 73 12.89 0.58 -18.38
N ILE A 74 13.75 1.30 -17.68
CA ILE A 74 13.48 1.85 -16.36
C ILE A 74 13.59 3.37 -16.46
N PHE A 75 12.51 4.08 -16.18
CA PHE A 75 12.40 5.54 -16.33
C PHE A 75 12.76 6.05 -17.74
N GLY A 76 12.45 5.27 -18.78
CA GLY A 76 12.78 5.59 -20.17
C GLY A 76 14.23 5.32 -20.59
N PHE A 77 15.09 4.87 -19.67
CA PHE A 77 16.44 4.40 -19.98
C PHE A 77 16.43 2.91 -20.30
N PRO A 78 16.95 2.50 -21.48
CA PRO A 78 17.16 1.08 -21.78
C PRO A 78 18.19 0.48 -20.83
N PHE A 79 17.81 -0.59 -20.17
CA PHE A 79 18.61 -1.29 -19.18
C PHE A 79 19.12 -2.60 -19.79
N TRP A 80 20.42 -2.64 -20.07
CA TRP A 80 21.05 -3.78 -20.71
C TRP A 80 21.68 -4.73 -19.68
N PRO A 81 22.00 -5.99 -20.06
CA PRO A 81 22.62 -6.94 -19.13
C PRO A 81 23.93 -6.45 -18.49
N GLN A 82 24.75 -5.67 -19.21
CA GLN A 82 25.97 -5.10 -18.65
C GLN A 82 25.72 -4.09 -17.52
N ASP A 83 24.56 -3.43 -17.52
CA ASP A 83 24.20 -2.39 -16.55
C ASP A 83 23.69 -2.99 -15.23
N PHE A 84 23.55 -4.32 -15.13
CA PHE A 84 23.02 -5.01 -13.95
C PHE A 84 23.77 -4.67 -12.65
N HIS A 85 25.07 -4.35 -12.73
CA HIS A 85 25.84 -3.90 -11.57
C HIS A 85 25.27 -2.61 -10.96
N LEU A 86 24.72 -1.69 -11.76
CA LEU A 86 24.07 -0.47 -11.27
C LEU A 86 22.82 -0.79 -10.46
N PHE A 87 22.06 -1.80 -10.88
CA PHE A 87 20.89 -2.27 -10.14
C PHE A 87 21.30 -2.80 -8.76
N VAL A 88 22.33 -3.65 -8.69
CA VAL A 88 22.85 -4.18 -7.42
C VAL A 88 23.34 -3.07 -6.51
N ILE A 89 24.11 -2.11 -7.03
CA ILE A 89 24.60 -0.96 -6.25
C ILE A 89 23.41 -0.14 -5.71
N SER A 90 22.40 0.14 -6.54
CA SER A 90 21.21 0.88 -6.12
C SER A 90 20.43 0.15 -5.01
N MET A 91 20.33 -1.18 -5.10
CA MET A 91 19.68 -2.01 -4.09
C MET A 91 20.45 -1.95 -2.77
N LEU A 92 21.78 -2.06 -2.80
CA LEU A 92 22.61 -1.96 -1.60
C LEU A 92 22.47 -0.59 -0.93
N ILE A 93 22.54 0.49 -1.71
CA ILE A 93 22.32 1.85 -1.20
C ILE A 93 20.94 1.96 -0.54
N GLY A 94 19.89 1.42 -1.17
CA GLY A 94 18.54 1.43 -0.63
C GLY A 94 18.40 0.66 0.69
N VAL A 95 18.96 -0.56 0.76
CA VAL A 95 18.93 -1.39 1.99
C VAL A 95 19.70 -0.71 3.12
N ILE A 96 20.88 -0.16 2.81
CA ILE A 96 21.70 0.58 3.78
C ILE A 96 20.92 1.79 4.28
N PHE A 97 20.35 2.60 3.38
CA PHE A 97 19.54 3.77 3.73
C PHE A 97 18.38 3.39 4.66
N VAL A 98 17.56 2.40 4.30
CA VAL A 98 16.42 1.99 5.14
C VAL A 98 16.89 1.51 6.50
N THR A 99 17.95 0.70 6.56
CA THR A 99 18.51 0.20 7.82
C THR A 99 18.94 1.34 8.73
N PHE A 100 19.69 2.32 8.21
CA PHE A 100 20.18 3.45 9.00
C PHE A 100 19.07 4.38 9.50
N PHE A 101 18.01 4.60 8.70
CA PHE A 101 16.93 5.54 9.07
C PHE A 101 15.73 4.89 9.77
N THR A 102 15.67 3.55 9.85
CA THR A 102 14.53 2.82 10.43
C THR A 102 14.90 2.00 11.66
N VAL A 103 16.10 1.43 11.73
CA VAL A 103 16.51 0.50 12.80
C VAL A 103 17.36 1.18 13.89
N GLY A 104 17.96 2.35 13.58
CA GLY A 104 18.79 3.13 14.50
C GLY A 104 18.01 3.84 15.60
#